data_AF-A0A3M1CGD1-F1
#
_entry.id   AF-A0A3M1CGD1-F1
#
_cell.length_a   1.000
_cell.length_b   1.000
_cell.length_c   1.000
_cell.angle_alpha   90.00
_cell.angle_beta   90.00
_cell.angle_gamma   90.00
#
_symmetry.space_group_name_H-M   'P 1'
#
loop_
_entity.id
_entity.type
_entity.pdbx_description
1 polymer ?
#
loop_
_entity_poly.entity_id
_entity_poly.type
_entity_poly.pdbx_seq_one_letter_code
_entity_poly.pdbx_strand_id
1 'polypeptide(L)'
;YFDFASNEAVEGGRVPLEAYRAVVWILGEESTEHETFSEAEQSVVAAYLDAGGGLFASGAEIGWDLVEKGSASDQAFFAGAFGANYVSDDAGTYSASGAGMFTALGDFSFDDGSAGIYPVEYPDVFSENGGTVVLQYPDGTGAAVAFERNPGRSIIVGFPAETITDAGKRRELMDMALSWLMPGHTPDDYDSDGLPDSWEYEHGTDPLRPSAGEDPDGDGLTNAEEYDRGTDPQVPDNMEGGESPDGGADGGADGGVDGGDDGSVDGGTDGSSGEDGDVVVKIVGKGCACSSGGQRKPAGLASLLLLLYVVSRRNISRTLER
;
A
#
# COMPACT_ATOMS: atom_id res chain seq x y z
N TYR A 1 -1.03 0.54 -10.62
CA TYR A 1 -0.81 -0.71 -11.40
C TYR A 1 -0.36 -1.86 -10.49
N PHE A 2 -0.72 -3.11 -10.80
CA PHE A 2 -0.29 -4.28 -10.03
C PHE A 2 0.39 -5.32 -10.92
N ASP A 3 1.61 -5.69 -10.56
CA ASP A 3 2.37 -6.77 -11.22
C ASP A 3 2.49 -8.00 -10.32
N PHE A 4 2.82 -9.13 -10.93
CA PHE A 4 3.13 -10.37 -10.23
C PHE A 4 4.45 -10.94 -10.75
N ALA A 5 5.31 -11.35 -9.84
CA ALA A 5 6.56 -12.01 -10.17
C ALA A 5 6.90 -13.11 -9.17
N SER A 6 7.74 -14.05 -9.61
CA SER A 6 8.38 -14.97 -8.67
C SER A 6 9.64 -14.32 -8.11
N ASN A 7 10.08 -14.76 -6.93
CA ASN A 7 11.35 -14.31 -6.35
C ASN A 7 12.55 -14.62 -7.26
N GLU A 8 12.55 -15.70 -8.06
CA GLU A 8 13.64 -15.96 -9.01
C GLU A 8 13.71 -14.95 -10.16
N ALA A 9 12.59 -14.28 -10.47
CA ALA A 9 12.59 -13.20 -11.45
C ALA A 9 13.28 -11.94 -10.88
N VAL A 10 13.11 -11.69 -9.58
CA VAL A 10 13.82 -10.63 -8.85
C VAL A 10 15.30 -10.98 -8.72
N GLU A 11 15.62 -12.18 -8.24
CA GLU A 11 16.99 -12.69 -8.11
C GLU A 11 17.74 -12.68 -9.45
N GLY A 12 17.04 -13.00 -10.54
CA GLY A 12 17.58 -12.96 -11.90
C GLY A 12 17.64 -11.57 -12.53
N GLY A 13 17.28 -10.50 -11.82
CA GLY A 13 17.29 -9.10 -12.30
C GLY A 13 16.30 -8.80 -13.42
N ARG A 14 15.28 -9.65 -13.60
CA ARG A 14 14.22 -9.44 -14.62
C ARG A 14 13.11 -8.53 -14.10
N VAL A 15 12.97 -8.45 -12.78
CA VAL A 15 12.00 -7.61 -12.07
C VAL A 15 12.80 -6.69 -11.14
N PRO A 16 13.14 -5.48 -11.60
CA PRO A 16 13.82 -4.48 -10.78
C PRO A 16 12.86 -3.95 -9.72
N LEU A 17 13.19 -4.11 -8.43
CA LEU A 17 12.30 -3.65 -7.34
C LEU A 17 12.19 -2.12 -7.31
N GLU A 18 13.22 -1.41 -7.76
CA GLU A 18 13.24 0.05 -7.84
C GLU A 18 12.20 0.65 -8.81
N ALA A 19 11.59 -0.18 -9.66
CA ALA A 19 10.48 0.22 -10.52
C ALA A 19 9.13 0.26 -9.79
N TYR A 20 9.10 -0.16 -8.51
CA TYR A 20 7.88 -0.29 -7.72
C TYR A 20 7.98 0.56 -6.45
N ARG A 21 6.88 1.24 -6.08
CA ARG A 21 6.84 2.04 -4.85
C ARG A 21 6.61 1.17 -3.62
N ALA A 22 5.88 0.07 -3.80
CA ALA A 22 5.73 -0.97 -2.79
C ALA A 22 5.88 -2.38 -3.38
N VAL A 23 6.45 -3.26 -2.57
CA VAL A 23 6.64 -4.68 -2.87
C VAL A 23 5.93 -5.49 -1.80
N VAL A 24 5.02 -6.39 -2.22
CA VAL A 24 4.38 -7.36 -1.32
C VAL A 24 5.04 -8.72 -1.54
N TRP A 25 5.90 -9.12 -0.61
CA TRP A 25 6.65 -10.37 -0.65
C TRP A 25 5.98 -11.44 0.22
N ILE A 26 5.37 -12.43 -0.44
CA ILE A 26 4.64 -13.51 0.22
C ILE A 26 5.50 -14.78 0.20
N LEU A 27 5.87 -15.23 1.39
CA LEU A 27 6.74 -16.37 1.63
C LEU A 27 5.97 -17.64 1.99
N GLY A 28 4.70 -17.53 2.38
CA GLY A 28 3.92 -18.70 2.80
C GLY A 28 4.58 -19.42 3.99
N GLU A 29 4.72 -20.73 3.88
CA GLU A 29 5.44 -21.60 4.85
C GLU A 29 6.90 -21.85 4.41
N GLU A 30 7.55 -20.88 3.76
CA GLU A 30 8.97 -21.02 3.42
C GLU A 30 9.82 -21.02 4.67
N SER A 31 10.80 -21.93 4.70
CA SER A 31 11.74 -22.14 5.80
C SER A 31 13.07 -22.65 5.22
N THR A 32 13.89 -23.28 6.04
CA THR A 32 15.28 -23.70 5.75
C THR A 32 15.51 -24.54 4.49
N GLU A 33 14.50 -25.25 3.96
CA GLU A 33 14.66 -26.05 2.73
C GLU A 33 14.62 -25.20 1.45
N HIS A 34 13.95 -24.04 1.50
CA HIS A 34 13.71 -23.20 0.33
C HIS A 34 14.31 -21.78 0.44
N GLU A 35 14.83 -21.44 1.62
CA GLU A 35 15.35 -20.12 2.02
C GLU A 35 14.30 -19.03 1.84
N THR A 36 13.91 -18.40 2.95
CA THR A 36 12.93 -17.30 2.95
C THR A 36 13.44 -16.08 2.21
N PHE A 37 14.72 -15.73 2.42
CA PHE A 37 15.45 -14.76 1.60
C PHE A 37 16.86 -15.28 1.32
N SER A 38 17.16 -15.62 0.07
CA SER A 38 18.52 -15.96 -0.34
C SER A 38 19.47 -14.77 -0.17
N GLU A 39 20.79 -15.01 -0.07
CA GLU A 39 21.80 -13.93 0.03
C GLU A 39 21.65 -12.87 -1.09
N ALA A 40 21.27 -13.32 -2.29
CA ALA A 40 21.02 -12.43 -3.42
C ALA A 40 19.72 -11.61 -3.23
N GLU A 41 18.65 -12.25 -2.77
CA GLU A 41 17.38 -11.58 -2.49
C GLU A 41 17.52 -10.57 -1.34
N GLN A 42 18.24 -10.91 -0.28
CA GLN A 42 18.57 -9.99 0.83
C GLN A 42 19.30 -8.75 0.31
N SER A 43 20.27 -8.92 -0.59
CA SER A 43 21.01 -7.81 -1.18
C SER A 43 20.12 -6.88 -2.00
N VAL A 44 19.21 -7.44 -2.80
CA VAL A 44 18.26 -6.67 -3.62
C VAL A 44 17.25 -5.93 -2.74
N VAL A 45 16.69 -6.61 -1.73
CA VAL A 45 15.73 -6.02 -0.79
C VAL A 45 16.38 -4.92 0.05
N ALA A 46 17.61 -5.11 0.53
CA ALA A 46 18.33 -4.08 1.27
C ALA A 46 18.54 -2.82 0.42
N ALA A 47 18.97 -2.98 -0.84
CA ALA A 47 19.15 -1.87 -1.77
C ALA A 47 17.84 -1.14 -2.08
N TYR A 48 16.75 -1.90 -2.27
CA TYR A 48 15.41 -1.36 -2.48
C TYR A 48 14.93 -0.49 -1.31
N LEU A 49 15.10 -0.98 -0.07
CA LEU A 49 14.76 -0.22 1.12
C LEU A 49 15.65 1.01 1.32
N ASP A 50 16.96 0.90 1.04
CA ASP A 50 17.89 2.05 1.10
C ASP A 50 17.54 3.13 0.07
N ALA A 51 16.90 2.76 -1.04
CA ALA A 51 16.41 3.68 -2.06
C ALA A 51 15.04 4.32 -1.73
N GLY A 52 14.37 3.92 -0.64
CA GLY A 52 13.09 4.49 -0.22
C GLY A 52 11.87 3.62 -0.49
N GLY A 53 12.07 2.38 -0.94
CA GLY A 53 10.99 1.46 -1.22
C GLY A 53 10.18 1.05 0.02
N GLY A 54 8.90 0.73 -0.19
CA GLY A 54 8.03 0.09 0.79
C GLY A 54 8.01 -1.44 0.64
N LEU A 55 8.24 -2.20 1.71
CA LEU A 55 8.18 -3.67 1.69
C LEU A 55 7.15 -4.20 2.69
N PHE A 56 6.22 -5.02 2.21
CA PHE A 56 5.40 -5.88 3.06
C PHE A 56 5.88 -7.33 2.90
N ALA A 57 6.46 -7.93 3.93
CA ALA A 57 6.88 -9.32 3.93
C ALA A 57 5.97 -10.13 4.87
N SER A 58 5.43 -11.26 4.41
CA SER A 58 4.64 -12.15 5.26
C SER A 58 4.90 -13.62 4.99
N GLY A 59 5.01 -14.40 6.05
CA GLY A 59 5.22 -15.84 6.02
C GLY A 59 5.43 -16.37 7.42
N ALA A 60 5.27 -17.68 7.57
CA ALA A 60 5.78 -18.41 8.72
C ALA A 60 7.31 -18.59 8.58
N GLU A 61 7.99 -18.86 9.69
CA GLU A 61 9.41 -19.25 9.75
C GLU A 61 10.47 -18.27 9.15
N ILE A 62 10.12 -17.01 8.84
CA ILE A 62 11.09 -16.00 8.38
C ILE A 62 12.19 -15.76 9.42
N GLY A 63 11.78 -15.58 10.67
CA GLY A 63 12.68 -15.37 11.80
C GLY A 63 13.46 -16.65 12.15
N TRP A 64 12.79 -17.80 12.13
CA TRP A 64 13.46 -19.09 12.33
C TRP A 64 14.58 -19.32 11.30
N ASP A 65 14.30 -19.12 10.02
CA ASP A 65 15.25 -19.30 8.94
C ASP A 65 16.40 -18.30 9.01
N LEU A 66 16.11 -16.99 9.02
CA LEU A 66 17.16 -15.95 8.96
C LEU A 66 17.91 -15.74 10.27
N VAL A 67 17.26 -15.93 11.43
CA VAL A 67 17.88 -15.61 12.73
C VAL A 67 18.39 -16.85 13.43
N GLU A 68 17.55 -17.85 13.64
CA GLU A 68 17.91 -19.05 14.43
C GLU A 68 18.77 -20.04 13.62
N LYS A 69 18.52 -20.16 12.31
CA LYS A 69 19.28 -21.05 11.42
C LYS A 69 20.29 -20.33 10.53
N GLY A 70 20.10 -19.03 10.36
CA GLY A 70 20.92 -18.18 9.51
C GLY A 70 22.30 -17.85 10.08
N SER A 71 23.09 -17.25 9.20
CA SER A 71 24.41 -16.69 9.46
C SER A 71 24.32 -15.32 10.14
N ALA A 72 25.49 -14.79 10.54
CA ALA A 72 25.56 -13.42 11.05
C ALA A 72 25.13 -12.37 10.01
N SER A 73 25.26 -12.65 8.72
CA SER A 73 24.77 -11.78 7.64
C SER A 73 23.25 -11.79 7.59
N ASP A 74 22.62 -12.96 7.72
CA ASP A 74 21.16 -13.11 7.72
C ASP A 74 20.53 -12.41 8.92
N GLN A 75 21.14 -12.56 10.10
CA GLN A 75 20.74 -11.87 11.32
C GLN A 75 20.86 -10.34 11.18
N ALA A 76 21.93 -9.86 10.54
CA ALA A 76 22.13 -8.44 10.29
C ALA A 76 21.12 -7.89 9.27
N PHE A 77 20.83 -8.65 8.22
CA PHE A 77 19.77 -8.33 7.27
C PHE A 77 18.41 -8.26 7.96
N PHE A 78 18.03 -9.28 8.74
CA PHE A 78 16.73 -9.31 9.43
C PHE A 78 16.54 -8.08 10.32
N ALA A 79 17.51 -7.79 11.19
CA ALA A 79 17.45 -6.64 12.09
C ALA A 79 17.43 -5.31 11.31
N GLY A 80 18.28 -5.18 10.28
CA GLY A 80 18.40 -3.95 9.49
C GLY A 80 17.25 -3.70 8.50
N ALA A 81 16.61 -4.76 8.01
CA ALA A 81 15.48 -4.68 7.08
C ALA A 81 14.16 -4.45 7.81
N PHE A 82 13.96 -5.08 8.97
CA PHE A 82 12.64 -5.15 9.62
C PHE A 82 12.56 -4.48 10.98
N GLY A 83 13.67 -4.03 11.57
CA GLY A 83 13.65 -3.38 12.89
C GLY A 83 13.02 -4.25 13.98
N ALA A 84 13.17 -5.57 13.86
CA ALA A 84 12.58 -6.58 14.73
C ALA A 84 13.65 -7.49 15.33
N ASN A 85 13.32 -8.12 16.46
CA ASN A 85 14.01 -9.31 16.96
C ASN A 85 13.09 -10.52 16.83
N TYR A 86 13.65 -11.66 16.43
CA TYR A 86 12.98 -12.96 16.52
C TYR A 86 12.96 -13.46 17.97
N VAL A 87 11.81 -14.02 18.40
CA VAL A 87 11.55 -14.40 19.80
C VAL A 87 11.23 -15.89 19.94
N SER A 88 10.34 -16.42 19.12
CA SER A 88 9.85 -17.81 19.19
C SER A 88 9.42 -18.30 17.82
N ASP A 89 9.63 -19.59 17.60
CA ASP A 89 9.36 -20.33 16.35
C ASP A 89 7.87 -20.56 16.15
N ASP A 90 7.15 -20.65 17.27
CA ASP A 90 5.71 -20.88 17.28
C ASP A 90 5.07 -19.95 18.32
N ALA A 91 4.05 -19.21 17.86
CA ALA A 91 3.16 -18.41 18.69
C ALA A 91 2.15 -19.27 19.48
N GLY A 92 1.94 -20.53 19.06
CA GLY A 92 0.98 -21.45 19.68
C GLY A 92 -0.47 -21.04 19.50
N THR A 93 -0.78 -20.21 18.51
CA THR A 93 -2.10 -19.63 18.25
C THR A 93 -2.30 -19.32 16.76
N TYR A 94 -3.56 -19.25 16.36
CA TYR A 94 -4.01 -18.91 15.00
C TYR A 94 -4.86 -17.63 14.96
N SER A 95 -4.67 -16.79 15.99
CA SER A 95 -5.41 -15.53 16.16
C SER A 95 -4.43 -14.42 16.45
N ALA A 96 -4.71 -13.25 15.87
CA ALA A 96 -3.94 -12.04 16.09
C ALA A 96 -4.88 -10.84 16.14
N SER A 97 -4.39 -9.71 16.62
CA SER A 97 -5.12 -8.47 16.64
C SER A 97 -4.26 -7.28 16.23
N GLY A 98 -4.92 -6.25 15.71
CA GLY A 98 -4.32 -4.96 15.46
C GLY A 98 -3.68 -4.35 16.71
N ALA A 99 -2.45 -3.86 16.58
CA ALA A 99 -1.71 -3.13 17.60
C ALA A 99 -1.10 -1.85 17.03
N GLY A 100 -0.65 -0.94 17.89
CA GLY A 100 -0.05 0.33 17.45
C GLY A 100 -0.95 1.09 16.46
N MET A 101 -0.38 1.49 15.33
CA MET A 101 -1.13 2.15 14.25
C MET A 101 -2.20 1.27 13.58
N PHE A 102 -2.18 -0.05 13.79
CA PHE A 102 -3.14 -0.99 13.23
C PHE A 102 -4.26 -1.40 14.21
N THR A 103 -4.38 -0.73 15.36
CA THR A 103 -5.40 -1.04 16.38
C THR A 103 -6.82 -1.14 15.82
N ALA A 104 -7.18 -0.36 14.79
CA ALA A 104 -8.49 -0.39 14.16
C ALA A 104 -8.84 -1.74 13.50
N LEU A 105 -7.81 -2.51 13.07
CA LEU A 105 -7.99 -3.83 12.48
C LEU A 105 -8.68 -4.81 13.45
N GLY A 106 -8.56 -4.62 14.76
CA GLY A 106 -9.17 -5.50 15.76
C GLY A 106 -8.72 -6.96 15.64
N ASP A 107 -9.53 -7.87 16.18
CA ASP A 107 -9.21 -9.30 16.21
C ASP A 107 -9.51 -10.00 14.88
N PHE A 108 -8.67 -10.96 14.50
CA PHE A 108 -8.89 -11.85 13.36
C PHE A 108 -8.18 -13.20 13.57
N SER A 109 -8.50 -14.16 12.69
CA SER A 109 -7.89 -15.49 12.69
C SER A 109 -7.30 -15.83 11.33
N PHE A 110 -6.20 -16.55 11.34
CA PHE A 110 -5.58 -17.16 10.16
C PHE A 110 -5.75 -18.68 10.18
N ASP A 111 -5.54 -19.34 9.05
CA ASP A 111 -5.96 -20.72 8.84
C ASP A 111 -5.15 -21.70 9.71
N ASP A 112 -5.85 -22.36 10.64
CA ASP A 112 -5.35 -23.45 11.48
C ASP A 112 -5.46 -24.82 10.78
N GLY A 113 -5.79 -24.83 9.49
CA GLY A 113 -6.08 -26.01 8.68
C GLY A 113 -7.57 -26.29 8.50
N SER A 114 -8.45 -25.58 9.20
CA SER A 114 -9.90 -25.75 9.12
C SER A 114 -10.57 -24.94 7.99
N ALA A 115 -9.96 -23.84 7.55
CA ALA A 115 -10.54 -22.95 6.53
C ALA A 115 -10.25 -23.40 5.10
N GLY A 116 -9.30 -24.32 4.90
CA GLY A 116 -9.02 -24.96 3.62
C GLY A 116 -8.18 -24.12 2.66
N ILE A 117 -7.46 -23.12 3.18
CA ILE A 117 -6.38 -22.39 2.50
C ILE A 117 -5.12 -23.25 2.59
N TYR A 118 -4.51 -23.30 3.77
CA TYR A 118 -3.50 -24.27 4.21
C TYR A 118 -3.21 -24.02 5.71
N PRO A 119 -2.88 -25.06 6.50
CA PRO A 119 -2.54 -24.90 7.91
C PRO A 119 -1.21 -24.16 8.05
N VAL A 120 -1.19 -23.10 8.85
CA VAL A 120 0.07 -22.46 9.26
C VAL A 120 0.74 -23.35 10.30
N GLU A 121 1.98 -23.76 10.09
CA GLU A 121 2.63 -24.72 11.01
C GLU A 121 3.34 -24.00 12.17
N TYR A 122 4.12 -22.96 11.87
CA TYR A 122 4.99 -22.29 12.85
C TYR A 122 4.95 -20.75 12.68
N PRO A 123 3.91 -20.08 13.22
CA PRO A 123 3.85 -18.62 13.22
C PRO A 123 4.96 -18.03 14.10
N ASP A 124 5.84 -17.22 13.51
CA ASP A 124 6.92 -16.56 14.23
C ASP A 124 6.39 -15.52 15.23
N VAL A 125 7.13 -15.38 16.33
CA VAL A 125 6.95 -14.32 17.31
C VAL A 125 8.08 -13.30 17.21
N PHE A 126 7.72 -12.02 17.18
CA PHE A 126 8.64 -10.90 17.09
C PHE A 126 8.56 -9.97 18.30
N SER A 127 9.63 -9.20 18.50
CA SER A 127 9.67 -8.05 19.39
C SER A 127 10.36 -6.86 18.73
N GLU A 128 10.20 -5.67 19.32
CA GLU A 128 10.70 -4.41 18.75
C GLU A 128 12.24 -4.32 18.79
N ASN A 129 12.83 -3.86 17.70
CA ASN A 129 14.25 -3.51 17.58
C ASN A 129 14.41 -2.23 16.73
N GLY A 130 13.83 -1.13 17.21
CA GLY A 130 13.74 0.13 16.45
C GLY A 130 12.51 0.23 15.55
N GLY A 131 11.86 -0.90 15.23
CA GLY A 131 10.49 -0.94 14.72
C GLY A 131 9.44 -0.87 15.84
N THR A 132 8.17 -0.93 15.44
CA THR A 132 6.99 -0.90 16.32
C THR A 132 6.12 -2.11 16.05
N VAL A 133 5.63 -2.79 17.09
CA VAL A 133 4.68 -3.88 16.92
C VAL A 133 3.33 -3.34 16.42
N VAL A 134 2.85 -3.89 15.31
CA VAL A 134 1.59 -3.48 14.66
C VAL A 134 0.55 -4.60 14.59
N LEU A 135 0.94 -5.86 14.79
CA LEU A 135 0.03 -6.95 15.08
C LEU A 135 0.53 -7.69 16.31
N GLN A 136 -0.37 -8.17 17.16
CA GLN A 136 -0.03 -8.90 18.37
C GLN A 136 -0.84 -10.20 18.47
N TYR A 137 -0.25 -11.22 19.10
CA TYR A 137 -0.94 -12.42 19.51
C TYR A 137 -1.73 -12.17 20.82
N PRO A 138 -2.66 -13.07 21.23
CA PRO A 138 -3.53 -12.86 22.38
C PRO A 138 -2.80 -12.73 23.72
N ASP A 139 -1.56 -13.22 23.80
CA ASP A 139 -0.70 -13.10 24.98
C ASP A 139 0.08 -11.76 25.04
N GLY A 140 -0.09 -10.91 24.02
CA GLY A 140 0.56 -9.61 23.89
C GLY A 140 1.94 -9.65 23.21
N THR A 141 2.39 -10.81 22.74
CA THR A 141 3.63 -10.91 21.96
C THR A 141 3.42 -10.43 20.51
N GLY A 142 4.49 -10.01 19.84
CA GLY A 142 4.40 -9.41 18.50
C GLY A 142 4.18 -10.44 17.41
N ALA A 143 3.17 -10.23 16.58
CA ALA A 143 2.90 -11.00 15.36
C ALA A 143 3.37 -10.26 14.09
N ALA A 144 3.52 -8.94 14.17
CA ALA A 144 4.12 -8.14 13.09
C ALA A 144 4.80 -6.89 13.62
N VAL A 145 5.87 -6.47 12.93
CA VAL A 145 6.63 -5.25 13.23
C VAL A 145 6.69 -4.38 11.99
N ALA A 146 6.40 -3.09 12.18
CA ALA A 146 6.59 -2.04 11.17
C ALA A 146 7.84 -1.23 11.50
N PHE A 147 8.67 -0.92 10.49
CA PHE A 147 9.94 -0.24 10.68
C PHE A 147 10.19 0.86 9.65
N GLU A 148 10.47 2.07 10.14
CA GLU A 148 10.93 3.18 9.33
C GLU A 148 12.45 3.13 9.22
N ARG A 149 12.96 2.57 8.12
CA ARG A 149 14.41 2.49 7.83
C ARG A 149 14.99 3.83 7.36
N ASN A 150 14.15 4.72 6.81
CA ASN A 150 14.45 6.06 6.31
C ASN A 150 15.57 6.12 5.24
N PRO A 151 15.25 6.31 3.95
CA PRO A 151 13.93 6.66 3.43
C PRO A 151 12.94 5.48 3.37
N GLY A 152 13.41 4.23 3.37
CA GLY A 152 12.55 3.06 3.20
C GLY A 152 11.67 2.72 4.40
N ARG A 153 10.66 1.88 4.14
CA ARG A 153 9.71 1.36 5.13
C ARG A 153 9.50 -0.13 4.93
N SER A 154 9.33 -0.87 6.02
CA SER A 154 9.01 -2.29 5.95
C SER A 154 8.00 -2.71 7.00
N ILE A 155 7.23 -3.74 6.68
CA ILE A 155 6.39 -4.48 7.61
C ILE A 155 6.73 -5.96 7.44
N ILE A 156 7.06 -6.63 8.54
CA ILE A 156 7.18 -8.09 8.59
C ILE A 156 6.02 -8.68 9.39
N VAL A 157 5.37 -9.72 8.85
CA VAL A 157 4.29 -10.47 9.50
C VAL A 157 4.73 -11.93 9.66
N GLY A 158 4.65 -12.45 10.89
CA GLY A 158 5.16 -13.78 11.27
C GLY A 158 4.24 -14.94 10.89
N PHE A 159 3.23 -14.68 10.07
CA PHE A 159 2.39 -15.69 9.47
C PHE A 159 2.02 -15.24 8.04
N PRO A 160 1.62 -16.17 7.16
CA PRO A 160 1.23 -15.82 5.80
C PRO A 160 -0.06 -14.99 5.78
N ALA A 161 -0.01 -13.75 5.30
CA ALA A 161 -1.18 -12.87 5.33
C ALA A 161 -2.35 -13.41 4.48
N GLU A 162 -2.08 -14.30 3.51
CA GLU A 162 -3.11 -14.93 2.69
C GLU A 162 -3.92 -16.01 3.41
N THR A 163 -3.46 -16.50 4.56
CA THR A 163 -4.21 -17.45 5.38
C THR A 163 -5.20 -16.78 6.32
N ILE A 164 -5.23 -15.44 6.39
CA ILE A 164 -6.29 -14.71 7.12
C ILE A 164 -7.66 -15.11 6.58
N THR A 165 -8.44 -15.76 7.43
CA THR A 165 -9.67 -16.46 7.04
C THR A 165 -10.79 -15.50 6.65
N ASP A 166 -10.85 -14.34 7.30
CA ASP A 166 -11.78 -13.27 6.97
C ASP A 166 -11.22 -12.39 5.84
N ALA A 167 -11.89 -12.42 4.68
CA ALA A 167 -11.47 -11.63 3.52
C ALA A 167 -11.60 -10.10 3.74
N GLY A 168 -12.51 -9.65 4.61
CA GLY A 168 -12.61 -8.25 5.02
C GLY A 168 -11.38 -7.82 5.81
N LYS A 169 -10.99 -8.59 6.83
CA LYS A 169 -9.80 -8.31 7.65
C LYS A 169 -8.51 -8.36 6.83
N ARG A 170 -8.43 -9.29 5.90
CA ARG A 170 -7.29 -9.38 4.98
C ARG A 170 -7.13 -8.13 4.11
N ARG A 171 -8.24 -7.58 3.60
CA ARG A 171 -8.22 -6.33 2.83
C ARG A 171 -7.86 -5.14 3.71
N GLU A 172 -8.47 -5.04 4.88
CA GLU A 172 -8.23 -3.97 5.84
C GLU A 172 -6.74 -3.92 6.25
N LEU A 173 -6.12 -5.09 6.52
CA LEU A 173 -4.68 -5.18 6.78
C LEU A 173 -3.85 -4.64 5.61
N MET A 174 -4.15 -5.07 4.37
CA MET A 174 -3.40 -4.65 3.19
C MET A 174 -3.56 -3.15 2.92
N ASP A 175 -4.74 -2.59 3.12
CA ASP A 175 -5.02 -1.16 2.96
C ASP A 175 -4.20 -0.33 3.96
N MET A 176 -4.25 -0.70 5.24
CA MET A 176 -3.47 -0.05 6.29
C MET A 176 -1.96 -0.18 6.06
N ALA A 177 -1.50 -1.35 5.59
CA ALA A 177 -0.10 -1.60 5.28
C ALA A 177 0.40 -0.76 4.11
N LEU A 178 -0.30 -0.78 2.98
CA LEU A 178 0.09 -0.06 1.77
C LEU A 178 0.05 1.46 1.99
N SER A 179 -0.99 1.97 2.67
CA SER A 179 -1.07 3.39 3.03
C SER A 179 0.12 3.85 3.89
N TRP A 180 0.55 3.02 4.85
CA TRP A 180 1.70 3.37 5.68
C TRP A 180 3.06 3.19 4.97
N LEU A 181 3.19 2.16 4.15
CA LEU A 181 4.42 1.90 3.36
C LEU A 181 4.66 2.96 2.30
N MET A 182 3.60 3.62 1.83
CA MET A 182 3.65 4.65 0.80
C MET A 182 3.07 5.97 1.33
N PRO A 183 3.81 6.75 2.13
CA PRO A 183 3.34 8.04 2.61
C PRO A 183 2.99 8.96 1.44
N GLY A 184 1.85 9.65 1.57
CA GLY A 184 1.33 10.54 0.53
C GLY A 184 0.71 9.83 -0.67
N HIS A 185 0.60 8.50 -0.65
CA HIS A 185 -0.17 7.76 -1.64
C HIS A 185 -1.62 7.65 -1.19
N THR A 186 -2.53 8.14 -2.03
CA THR A 186 -3.96 7.94 -1.94
C THR A 186 -4.32 6.62 -2.63
N PRO A 187 -4.91 5.63 -1.92
CA PRO A 187 -5.34 4.40 -2.58
C PRO A 187 -6.38 4.70 -3.66
N ASP A 188 -6.21 4.10 -4.84
CA ASP A 188 -6.99 4.40 -6.05
C ASP A 188 -6.78 5.85 -6.53
N ASP A 189 -5.54 6.34 -6.58
CA ASP A 189 -5.13 7.60 -7.24
C ASP A 189 -4.16 7.24 -8.37
N TYR A 190 -4.66 7.21 -9.60
CA TYR A 190 -3.98 6.60 -10.73
C TYR A 190 -2.91 7.51 -11.35
N ASP A 191 -3.09 8.83 -11.24
CA ASP A 191 -2.15 9.82 -11.77
C ASP A 191 -1.26 10.46 -10.69
N SER A 192 -1.44 10.05 -9.43
CA SER A 192 -0.60 10.35 -8.27
C SER A 192 -0.58 11.85 -7.91
N ASP A 193 -1.69 12.55 -8.11
CA ASP A 193 -1.83 13.97 -7.81
C ASP A 193 -2.39 14.28 -6.41
N GLY A 194 -2.79 13.24 -5.67
CA GLY A 194 -3.38 13.33 -4.33
C GLY A 194 -4.91 13.23 -4.30
N LEU A 195 -5.58 13.07 -5.44
CA LEU A 195 -7.01 12.86 -5.55
C LEU A 195 -7.36 11.38 -5.77
N PRO A 196 -8.38 10.83 -5.11
CA PRO A 196 -8.84 9.48 -5.44
C PRO A 196 -9.59 9.44 -6.80
N ASP A 197 -9.28 8.48 -7.67
CA ASP A 197 -9.94 8.13 -8.94
C ASP A 197 -11.47 8.16 -8.82
N SER A 198 -11.98 7.64 -7.69
CA SER A 198 -13.42 7.57 -7.43
C SER A 198 -14.04 8.94 -7.21
N TRP A 199 -13.33 9.86 -6.56
CA TRP A 199 -13.74 11.24 -6.39
C TRP A 199 -13.66 11.96 -7.72
N GLU A 200 -12.56 11.79 -8.45
CA GLU A 200 -12.33 12.40 -9.75
C GLU A 200 -13.40 12.02 -10.77
N TYR A 201 -13.74 10.73 -10.85
CA TYR A 201 -14.82 10.24 -11.69
C TYR A 201 -16.19 10.80 -11.29
N GLU A 202 -16.46 10.93 -9.99
CA GLU A 202 -17.73 11.48 -9.48
C GLU A 202 -17.90 12.96 -9.79
N HIS A 203 -16.80 13.71 -9.79
CA HIS A 203 -16.79 15.16 -9.98
C HIS A 203 -16.34 15.59 -11.38
N GLY A 204 -16.20 14.63 -12.30
CA GLY A 204 -15.96 14.88 -13.71
C GLY A 204 -14.55 15.37 -14.06
N THR A 205 -13.57 15.16 -13.18
CA THR A 205 -12.15 15.29 -13.52
C THR A 205 -11.65 14.00 -14.19
N ASP A 206 -10.41 13.96 -14.65
CA ASP A 206 -9.85 12.83 -15.41
C ASP A 206 -8.86 12.06 -14.54
N PRO A 207 -9.20 10.84 -14.05
CA PRO A 207 -8.33 10.05 -13.19
C PRO A 207 -6.98 9.65 -13.79
N LEU A 208 -6.78 9.90 -15.08
CA LEU A 208 -5.54 9.57 -15.77
C LEU A 208 -4.63 10.78 -15.94
N ARG A 209 -4.98 11.93 -15.38
CA ARG A 209 -4.33 13.21 -15.68
C ARG A 209 -4.26 14.10 -14.43
N PRO A 210 -3.04 14.38 -13.92
CA PRO A 210 -2.86 15.16 -12.70
C PRO A 210 -3.59 16.50 -12.77
N SER A 211 -4.68 16.63 -12.02
CA SER A 211 -5.62 17.74 -12.03
C SER A 211 -5.88 18.35 -10.64
N ALA A 212 -5.25 17.85 -9.57
CA ALA A 212 -5.35 18.34 -8.19
C ALA A 212 -5.16 19.85 -8.03
N GLY A 213 -4.32 20.45 -8.88
CA GLY A 213 -4.03 21.88 -8.90
C GLY A 213 -4.90 22.71 -9.83
N GLU A 214 -5.89 22.12 -10.50
CA GLU A 214 -6.80 22.82 -11.40
C GLU A 214 -8.01 23.40 -10.67
N ASP A 215 -8.59 24.43 -11.26
CA ASP A 215 -9.78 25.16 -10.80
C ASP A 215 -10.77 25.20 -11.99
N PRO A 216 -11.58 24.13 -12.18
CA PRO A 216 -12.41 23.99 -13.37
C PRO A 216 -13.57 24.98 -13.45
N ASP A 217 -14.07 25.46 -12.30
CA ASP A 217 -15.21 26.35 -12.21
C ASP A 217 -14.84 27.85 -12.01
N GLY A 218 -13.56 28.12 -11.74
CA GLY A 218 -12.97 29.45 -11.69
C GLY A 218 -13.28 30.22 -10.42
N ASP A 219 -13.61 29.54 -9.32
CA ASP A 219 -13.96 30.18 -8.05
C ASP A 219 -12.76 30.47 -7.14
N GLY A 220 -11.58 29.96 -7.52
CA GLY A 220 -10.31 30.15 -6.82
C GLY A 220 -9.94 29.03 -5.85
N LEU A 221 -10.68 27.93 -5.82
CA LEU A 221 -10.32 26.69 -5.14
C LEU A 221 -9.76 25.68 -6.13
N THR A 222 -8.71 24.96 -5.75
CA THR A 222 -8.25 23.83 -6.57
C THR A 222 -9.03 22.56 -6.24
N ASN A 223 -9.06 21.61 -7.18
CA ASN A 223 -9.69 20.30 -6.97
C ASN A 223 -9.26 19.63 -5.64
N ALA A 224 -7.98 19.74 -5.26
CA ALA A 224 -7.48 19.25 -3.97
C ALA A 224 -8.08 19.99 -2.75
N GLU A 225 -8.22 21.31 -2.83
CA GLU A 225 -8.85 22.09 -1.77
C GLU A 225 -10.35 21.79 -1.65
N GLU A 226 -11.01 21.50 -2.76
CA GLU A 226 -12.42 21.10 -2.79
C GLU A 226 -12.64 19.68 -2.28
N TYR A 227 -11.73 18.75 -2.59
CA TYR A 227 -11.70 17.42 -1.99
C TYR A 227 -11.60 17.50 -0.46
N ASP A 228 -10.69 18.32 0.06
CA ASP A 228 -10.52 18.55 1.51
C ASP A 228 -11.75 19.19 2.16
N ARG A 229 -12.51 19.99 1.39
CA ARG A 229 -13.73 20.69 1.86
C ARG A 229 -15.02 19.90 1.63
N GLY A 230 -14.98 18.87 0.79
CA GLY A 230 -16.16 18.12 0.34
C GLY A 230 -17.10 18.94 -0.54
N THR A 231 -16.56 19.84 -1.37
CA THR A 231 -17.29 20.66 -2.36
C THR A 231 -17.13 20.08 -3.77
N ASP A 232 -17.83 20.65 -4.76
CA ASP A 232 -17.89 20.11 -6.14
C ASP A 232 -17.08 21.00 -7.10
N PRO A 233 -16.00 20.50 -7.73
CA PRO A 233 -15.08 21.25 -8.62
C PRO A 233 -15.70 21.78 -9.90
N GLN A 234 -16.98 21.53 -10.11
CA GLN A 234 -17.74 22.05 -11.24
C GLN A 234 -18.72 23.16 -10.82
N VAL A 235 -18.77 23.54 -9.54
CA VAL A 235 -19.80 24.43 -8.97
C VAL A 235 -19.18 25.51 -8.08
N PRO A 236 -19.16 26.78 -8.54
CA PRO A 236 -18.54 27.85 -7.77
C PRO A 236 -19.15 28.00 -6.37
N ASP A 237 -18.31 27.87 -5.34
CA ASP A 237 -18.70 27.96 -3.93
C ASP A 237 -18.94 29.42 -3.48
N ASN A 238 -18.62 30.39 -4.34
CA ASN A 238 -18.79 31.82 -4.09
C ASN A 238 -20.25 32.32 -4.09
N MET A 239 -21.24 31.43 -4.22
CA MET A 239 -22.66 31.79 -4.27
C MET A 239 -23.34 31.83 -2.90
N GLU A 240 -22.81 32.63 -1.97
CA GLU A 240 -23.62 33.22 -0.89
C GLU A 240 -24.11 34.61 -1.33
N GLY A 241 -25.18 34.66 -2.14
CA GLY A 241 -25.76 35.94 -2.54
C GLY A 241 -26.92 35.85 -3.51
N GLY A 242 -28.11 35.46 -3.03
CA GLY A 242 -29.34 35.48 -3.82
C GLY A 242 -29.62 36.87 -4.42
N GLU A 243 -29.73 36.91 -5.75
CA GLU A 243 -30.28 38.06 -6.47
C GLU A 243 -31.72 38.32 -6.01
N SER A 244 -31.93 39.46 -5.37
CA SER A 244 -33.25 40.07 -5.22
C SER A 244 -33.39 41.16 -6.29
N PRO A 245 -34.29 41.03 -7.28
CA PRO A 245 -34.47 42.05 -8.30
C PRO A 245 -35.42 43.12 -7.77
N ASP A 246 -34.89 44.22 -7.23
CA ASP A 246 -35.63 45.48 -7.20
C ASP A 246 -34.72 46.66 -7.50
N GLY A 247 -35.21 47.48 -8.43
CA GLY A 247 -34.49 48.58 -9.04
C GLY A 247 -34.35 49.78 -8.11
N GLY A 248 -33.28 50.53 -8.35
CA GLY A 248 -33.09 51.85 -7.76
C GLY A 248 -31.93 52.54 -8.44
N ALA A 249 -32.26 53.44 -9.37
CA ALA A 249 -31.30 54.22 -10.13
C ALA A 249 -30.69 55.36 -9.29
N ASP A 250 -29.38 55.44 -9.25
CA ASP A 250 -28.55 56.65 -9.36
C ASP A 250 -27.12 56.16 -9.70
N GLY A 251 -26.31 56.78 -10.55
CA GLY A 251 -26.26 58.16 -11.01
C GLY A 251 -24.88 58.73 -10.66
N GLY A 252 -23.83 58.37 -11.38
CA GLY A 252 -22.50 58.93 -11.14
C GLY A 252 -21.46 58.45 -12.13
N ALA A 253 -21.10 59.33 -13.05
CA ALA A 253 -20.03 59.13 -14.02
C ALA A 253 -18.70 59.65 -13.46
N ASP A 254 -17.63 58.88 -13.63
CA ASP A 254 -16.28 59.40 -13.84
C ASP A 254 -15.50 58.51 -14.80
N GLY A 255 -15.30 59.03 -16.01
CA GLY A 255 -14.35 58.50 -16.96
C GLY A 255 -12.93 58.97 -16.63
N GLY A 256 -11.96 58.07 -16.85
CA GLY A 256 -10.53 58.36 -16.73
C GLY A 256 -9.69 57.13 -17.11
N VAL A 257 -9.65 56.74 -18.39
CA VAL A 257 -8.50 56.78 -19.34
C VAL A 257 -7.20 56.06 -18.94
N ASP A 258 -6.65 55.37 -19.95
CA ASP A 258 -5.26 54.93 -20.18
C ASP A 258 -4.83 53.65 -19.44
N GLY A 259 -4.34 52.56 -20.03
CA GLY A 259 -3.70 52.31 -21.33
C GLY A 259 -2.49 51.40 -21.07
N GLY A 260 -2.40 50.21 -21.69
CA GLY A 260 -1.25 49.33 -21.53
C GLY A 260 -1.46 47.92 -22.08
N ASP A 261 -0.92 47.71 -23.28
CA ASP A 261 -0.76 46.46 -24.02
C ASP A 261 0.58 45.81 -23.59
N ASP A 262 0.59 44.51 -23.27
CA ASP A 262 1.69 43.61 -23.62
C ASP A 262 1.32 42.12 -23.53
N GLY A 263 1.13 41.52 -24.71
CA GLY A 263 1.34 40.09 -24.89
C GLY A 263 2.84 39.76 -24.94
N SER A 264 3.26 38.76 -24.17
CA SER A 264 4.48 37.96 -24.35
C SER A 264 4.30 36.72 -23.48
N VAL A 265 3.91 35.54 -23.99
CA VAL A 265 4.72 34.53 -24.68
C VAL A 265 6.08 34.28 -24.03
N ASP A 266 6.06 33.51 -22.95
CA ASP A 266 7.26 32.87 -22.41
C ASP A 266 7.19 31.38 -22.75
N GLY A 267 7.92 31.02 -23.82
CA GLY A 267 8.32 29.64 -24.07
C GLY A 267 9.49 29.28 -23.16
N GLY A 268 9.29 28.27 -22.33
CA GLY A 268 10.31 27.63 -21.50
C GLY A 268 10.14 26.12 -21.58
N THR A 269 11.17 25.45 -22.06
CA THR A 269 11.31 24.00 -22.17
C THR A 269 11.71 23.37 -20.85
N ASP A 270 11.02 22.33 -20.40
CA ASP A 270 11.55 21.12 -19.78
C ASP A 270 10.42 20.06 -19.79
N GLY A 271 10.68 18.81 -20.17
CA GLY A 271 11.24 17.85 -19.23
C GLY A 271 10.17 17.16 -18.36
N SER A 272 8.95 16.93 -18.86
CA SER A 272 7.96 16.07 -18.19
C SER A 272 8.29 14.61 -18.55
N SER A 273 9.07 13.93 -17.71
CA SER A 273 8.62 13.17 -16.54
C SER A 273 7.92 11.89 -17.02
N GLY A 274 8.64 10.77 -16.90
CA GLY A 274 8.06 9.46 -17.09
C GLY A 274 6.79 9.35 -16.26
N GLU A 275 5.80 8.68 -16.84
CA GLU A 275 4.52 8.38 -16.24
C GLU A 275 4.77 7.57 -14.95
N ASP A 276 4.89 8.26 -13.81
CA ASP A 276 4.99 7.69 -12.46
C ASP A 276 3.61 7.14 -12.07
N GLY A 277 3.15 6.11 -12.78
CA GLY A 277 2.00 5.33 -12.33
C GLY A 277 2.43 4.50 -11.12
N ASP A 278 1.76 4.64 -9.99
CA ASP A 278 2.05 3.88 -8.77
C ASP A 278 1.95 2.37 -9.02
N VAL A 279 3.10 1.68 -9.14
CA VAL A 279 3.14 0.24 -9.39
C VAL A 279 3.49 -0.51 -8.09
N VAL A 280 2.60 -1.43 -7.70
CA VAL A 280 2.86 -2.41 -6.64
C VAL A 280 3.14 -3.76 -7.29
N VAL A 281 4.22 -4.44 -6.91
CA VAL A 281 4.46 -5.82 -7.34
C VAL A 281 4.22 -6.78 -6.19
N LYS A 282 3.47 -7.84 -6.49
CA LYS A 282 3.40 -9.01 -5.62
C LYS A 282 4.47 -10.03 -6.01
N ILE A 283 5.37 -10.31 -5.08
CA ILE A 283 6.37 -11.36 -5.19
C ILE A 283 5.87 -12.59 -4.44
N VAL A 284 5.95 -13.74 -5.10
CA VAL A 284 5.63 -15.05 -4.52
C VAL A 284 6.93 -15.83 -4.40
N GLY A 285 7.26 -16.29 -3.18
CA GLY A 285 8.46 -17.06 -2.89
C GLY A 285 8.45 -18.49 -3.45
N LYS A 286 9.57 -19.20 -3.25
CA LYS A 286 9.88 -20.52 -3.81
C LYS A 286 8.93 -21.64 -3.32
N GLY A 287 8.45 -21.56 -2.09
CA GLY A 287 7.64 -22.56 -1.38
C GLY A 287 6.13 -22.38 -1.49
N CYS A 288 5.65 -21.25 -2.01
CA CYS A 288 4.23 -21.02 -2.31
C CYS A 288 3.63 -22.02 -3.34
N ALA A 289 4.45 -22.90 -3.92
CA ALA A 289 4.04 -23.95 -4.86
C ALA A 289 4.73 -25.32 -4.63
N CYS A 290 4.59 -25.97 -3.46
CA CYS A 290 4.18 -27.39 -3.30
C CYS A 290 4.80 -28.19 -2.12
N SER A 291 3.88 -28.83 -1.38
CA SER A 291 3.81 -30.26 -0.99
C SER A 291 4.84 -30.88 -0.02
N SER A 292 4.31 -31.34 1.11
CA SER A 292 4.69 -32.62 1.72
C SER A 292 3.43 -33.50 1.88
N GLY A 293 3.39 -34.63 1.17
CA GLY A 293 2.52 -35.77 1.48
C GLY A 293 0.98 -35.61 1.38
N GLY A 294 0.44 -35.64 0.15
CA GLY A 294 -0.93 -36.12 -0.10
C GLY A 294 -1.95 -35.05 -0.50
N GLN A 295 -2.49 -35.22 -1.72
CA GLN A 295 -3.61 -34.45 -2.34
C GLN A 295 -3.33 -32.94 -2.54
N ARG A 296 -2.98 -32.60 -3.79
CA ARG A 296 -2.89 -31.22 -4.29
C ARG A 296 -4.16 -30.42 -3.97
N LYS A 297 -4.08 -29.45 -3.07
CA LYS A 297 -5.02 -28.31 -2.99
C LYS A 297 -4.29 -27.04 -3.41
N PRO A 298 -4.90 -26.16 -4.21
CA PRO A 298 -4.18 -25.08 -4.90
C PRO A 298 -3.94 -23.88 -3.97
N ALA A 299 -2.78 -23.82 -3.31
CA ALA A 299 -2.30 -22.59 -2.64
C ALA A 299 -2.20 -21.40 -3.62
N GLY A 300 -1.97 -21.69 -4.92
CA GLY A 300 -1.90 -20.69 -5.98
C GLY A 300 -3.19 -19.88 -6.21
N LEU A 301 -4.38 -20.36 -5.81
CA LEU A 301 -5.63 -19.59 -5.94
C LEU A 301 -5.84 -18.64 -4.77
N ALA A 302 -5.46 -19.02 -3.55
CA ALA A 302 -5.60 -18.17 -2.36
C ALA A 302 -4.59 -17.01 -2.35
N SER A 303 -3.35 -17.27 -2.79
CA SER A 303 -2.32 -16.24 -2.94
C SER A 303 -2.73 -15.23 -4.04
N LEU A 304 -3.31 -15.67 -5.15
CA LEU A 304 -3.82 -14.78 -6.21
C LEU A 304 -4.97 -13.87 -5.72
N LEU A 305 -5.76 -14.33 -4.75
CA LEU A 305 -6.91 -13.61 -4.19
C LEU A 305 -6.56 -12.53 -3.15
N LEU A 306 -5.33 -12.54 -2.59
CA LEU A 306 -4.88 -11.60 -1.56
C LEU A 306 -5.00 -10.13 -2.02
N LEU A 307 -4.63 -9.86 -3.28
CA LEU A 307 -4.63 -8.51 -3.86
C LEU A 307 -5.68 -8.29 -4.95
N LEU A 308 -6.09 -9.32 -5.70
CA LEU A 308 -7.15 -9.15 -6.70
C LEU A 308 -8.47 -8.67 -6.09
N TYR A 309 -8.72 -8.93 -4.80
CA TYR A 309 -9.95 -8.50 -4.11
C TYR A 309 -9.90 -7.11 -3.48
N VAL A 310 -8.70 -6.60 -3.18
CA VAL A 310 -8.50 -5.21 -2.71
C VAL A 310 -8.88 -4.26 -3.86
N VAL A 311 -8.44 -4.57 -5.08
CA VAL A 311 -8.71 -3.76 -6.29
C VAL A 311 -10.10 -4.04 -6.90
N SER A 312 -10.59 -5.29 -6.90
CA SER A 312 -11.79 -5.66 -7.68
C SER A 312 -13.16 -5.28 -7.07
N ARG A 313 -13.28 -4.97 -5.76
CA ARG A 313 -14.59 -4.85 -5.09
C ARG A 313 -15.07 -3.43 -4.77
N ARG A 314 -14.30 -2.36 -4.98
CA ARG A 314 -14.90 -1.00 -5.08
C ARG A 314 -15.70 -0.82 -6.38
N ASN A 315 -15.32 -1.53 -7.44
CA ASN A 315 -16.06 -1.58 -8.71
C ASN A 315 -17.39 -2.35 -8.68
N ILE A 316 -17.65 -3.22 -7.71
CA ILE A 316 -18.88 -4.06 -7.68
C ILE A 316 -19.98 -3.48 -6.78
N SER A 317 -19.64 -2.59 -5.82
CA SER A 317 -20.66 -2.07 -4.91
C SER A 317 -21.60 -1.03 -5.53
N ARG A 318 -21.36 -0.57 -6.77
CA ARG A 318 -22.25 0.38 -7.48
C ARG A 318 -22.93 -0.16 -8.75
N THR A 319 -22.68 -1.40 -9.15
CA THR A 319 -23.42 -2.01 -10.28
C THR A 319 -24.72 -2.71 -9.85
N LEU A 320 -25.03 -2.78 -8.55
CA LEU A 320 -26.24 -3.46 -8.04
C LEU A 320 -27.29 -2.51 -7.42
N GLU A 321 -27.09 -1.19 -7.49
CA GLU A 321 -28.10 -0.18 -7.11
C GLU A 321 -28.54 0.72 -8.28
N ARG A 322 -28.47 0.21 -9.52
CA ARG A 322 -29.20 0.76 -10.66
C ARG A 322 -29.93 -0.34 -11.42
#